data_AF-A0A9D7BSY8-F1
#
_entry.id   AF-A0A9D7BSY8-F1
#
_cell.length_a   1.000
_cell.length_b   1.000
_cell.length_c   1.000
_cell.angle_alpha   90.00
_cell.angle_beta   90.00
_cell.angle_gamma   90.00
#
_symmetry.space_group_name_H-M   'P 1'
#
loop_
_entity.id
_entity.type
_entity.pdbx_description
1 polymer ?
#
loop_
_entity_poly.entity_id
_entity_poly.type
_entity_poly.pdbx_seq_one_letter_code
_entity_poly.pdbx_strand_id
1 'polypeptide(L)'
;MKQIPDTAPFLLDFFIKKHPDQFVFKSTCQAGLQNEIVDIAEKEIQFLQHDDIKNIAAIVMDVEKNELLSYVGNTRINQHKNRNFVDVAQAPRSYGSLLKPFLYGYAIDRGFILPGELLYDIPTAIGDFTPKNFDEKFRGAVRADETILQSLNVPAVRLLNQIGLSGFYEFISRLHPAYLDKGVDHYGLSLILGGGETTLWEMSRLYKGLAQNYLGQSYPYRPVQYMVDRKEETEKVSVEFSASAITSLVSVMADIHRPREDRFWFKFENEKKLHGRQEQVTDTGTPGLSALMENML
;
A
#
# COMPACT_ATOMS: atom_id res chain seq x y z
N MET A 1 -16.70 37.49 -10.41
CA MET A 1 -17.19 36.09 -10.41
C MET A 1 -16.40 35.34 -9.35
N LYS A 2 -17.07 34.61 -8.45
CA LYS A 2 -16.38 33.76 -7.47
C LYS A 2 -15.74 32.61 -8.24
N GLN A 3 -14.43 32.42 -8.14
CA GLN A 3 -13.73 31.34 -8.83
C GLN A 3 -14.30 30.01 -8.34
N ILE A 4 -14.66 29.12 -9.27
CA ILE A 4 -15.13 27.78 -8.92
C ILE A 4 -13.92 27.03 -8.32
N PRO A 5 -14.04 26.44 -7.12
CA PRO A 5 -12.95 25.64 -6.55
C PRO A 5 -12.60 24.47 -7.48
N ASP A 6 -11.33 24.35 -7.84
CA ASP A 6 -10.79 23.31 -8.74
C ASP A 6 -9.71 22.47 -8.02
N THR A 7 -10.02 22.02 -6.81
CA THR A 7 -9.05 21.39 -5.90
C THR A 7 -9.12 19.86 -5.89
N ALA A 8 -10.21 19.26 -6.40
CA ALA A 8 -10.38 17.81 -6.53
C ALA A 8 -10.97 17.38 -7.89
N PRO A 9 -10.40 17.80 -9.04
CA PRO A 9 -10.96 17.54 -10.36
C PRO A 9 -10.95 16.05 -10.75
N PHE A 10 -9.91 15.31 -10.38
CA PHE A 10 -9.86 13.86 -10.64
C PHE A 10 -10.90 13.10 -9.83
N LEU A 11 -11.23 13.58 -8.63
CA LEU A 11 -12.32 13.01 -7.84
C LEU A 11 -13.68 13.26 -8.50
N LEU A 12 -13.87 14.46 -9.06
CA LEU A 12 -15.06 14.77 -9.83
C LEU A 12 -15.19 13.85 -11.07
N ASP A 13 -14.11 13.66 -11.83
CA ASP A 13 -14.08 12.73 -12.96
C ASP A 13 -14.38 11.29 -12.52
N PHE A 14 -13.84 10.86 -11.38
CA PHE A 14 -14.13 9.56 -10.77
C PHE A 14 -15.63 9.43 -10.46
N PHE A 15 -16.26 10.44 -9.87
CA PHE A 15 -17.70 10.44 -9.58
C PHE A 15 -18.55 10.42 -10.84
N ILE A 16 -18.24 11.24 -11.85
CA ILE A 16 -18.97 11.28 -13.13
C ILE A 16 -18.92 9.91 -13.81
N LYS A 17 -17.76 9.23 -13.79
CA LYS A 17 -17.62 7.88 -14.37
C LYS A 17 -18.43 6.84 -13.61
N LYS A 18 -18.49 6.93 -12.28
CA LYS A 18 -19.20 5.97 -11.42
C LYS A 18 -20.71 6.19 -11.41
N HIS A 19 -21.15 7.44 -11.52
CA HIS A 19 -22.55 7.87 -11.37
C HIS A 19 -22.93 8.82 -12.52
N PRO A 20 -23.02 8.33 -13.76
CA PRO A 20 -23.22 9.18 -14.95
C PRO A 20 -24.54 9.95 -14.96
N ASP A 21 -25.55 9.48 -14.21
CA ASP A 21 -26.87 10.10 -14.13
C ASP A 21 -26.99 11.19 -13.04
N GLN A 22 -25.90 11.47 -12.31
CA GLN A 22 -25.87 12.43 -11.20
C GLN A 22 -25.02 13.66 -11.55
N PHE A 23 -25.53 14.85 -11.20
CA PHE A 23 -24.89 16.13 -11.54
C PHE A 23 -24.31 16.88 -10.33
N VAL A 24 -24.76 16.53 -9.12
CA VAL A 24 -24.31 17.17 -7.86
C VAL A 24 -23.87 16.08 -6.91
N PHE A 25 -22.59 16.13 -6.50
CA PHE A 25 -21.98 15.17 -5.59
C PHE A 25 -21.64 15.82 -4.26
N LYS A 26 -22.01 15.16 -3.15
CA LYS A 26 -21.52 15.52 -1.81
C LYS A 26 -20.48 14.50 -1.39
N SER A 27 -19.21 14.88 -1.46
CA SER A 27 -18.07 14.04 -1.08
C SER A 27 -17.87 13.97 0.44
N THR A 28 -17.27 12.89 0.93
CA THR A 28 -16.71 12.82 2.29
C THR A 28 -15.38 13.56 2.43
N CYS A 29 -14.77 13.98 1.31
CA CYS A 29 -13.48 14.67 1.31
C CYS A 29 -13.51 15.97 2.14
N GLN A 30 -12.46 16.16 2.91
CA GLN A 30 -12.30 17.36 3.75
C GLN A 30 -11.52 18.41 2.97
N ALA A 31 -12.14 19.56 2.69
CA ALA A 31 -11.55 20.59 1.84
C ALA A 31 -10.18 21.10 2.34
N GLY A 32 -10.01 21.24 3.66
CA GLY A 32 -8.73 21.65 4.25
C GLY A 32 -7.61 20.65 3.97
N LEU A 33 -7.85 19.37 4.29
CA LEU A 33 -6.90 18.29 4.03
C LEU A 33 -6.65 18.08 2.53
N GLN A 34 -7.67 18.20 1.69
CA GLN A 34 -7.50 18.11 0.24
C GLN A 34 -6.49 19.15 -0.25
N ASN A 35 -6.62 20.41 0.16
CA ASN A 35 -5.69 21.47 -0.23
C ASN A 35 -4.28 21.21 0.28
N GLU A 36 -4.14 20.76 1.53
CA GLU A 36 -2.85 20.43 2.13
C GLU A 36 -2.13 19.30 1.35
N ILE A 37 -2.85 18.22 1.02
CA ILE A 37 -2.27 17.10 0.25
C ILE A 37 -1.95 17.51 -1.19
N VAL A 38 -2.76 18.38 -1.81
CA VAL A 38 -2.43 18.96 -3.12
C VAL A 38 -1.13 19.75 -3.03
N ASP A 39 -0.99 20.64 -2.04
CA ASP A 39 0.21 21.46 -1.84
C ASP A 39 1.46 20.60 -1.60
N ILE A 40 1.33 19.52 -0.82
CA ILE A 40 2.41 18.55 -0.58
C ILE A 40 2.79 17.84 -1.88
N ALA A 41 1.82 17.25 -2.59
CA ALA A 41 2.07 16.54 -3.84
C ALA A 41 2.72 17.46 -4.89
N GLU A 42 2.30 18.72 -4.93
CA GLU A 42 2.86 19.74 -5.81
C GLU A 42 4.31 20.11 -5.45
N LYS A 43 4.64 20.23 -4.17
CA LYS A 43 6.03 20.45 -3.74
C LYS A 43 6.91 19.24 -4.06
N GLU A 44 6.44 18.03 -3.76
CA GLU A 44 7.20 16.80 -3.99
C GLU A 44 7.50 16.58 -5.47
N ILE A 45 6.54 16.81 -6.36
CA ILE A 45 6.79 16.60 -7.80
C ILE A 45 7.83 17.59 -8.36
N GLN A 46 7.99 18.78 -7.77
CA GLN A 46 9.05 19.71 -8.20
C GLN A 46 10.44 19.15 -7.90
N PHE A 47 10.59 18.43 -6.79
CA PHE A 47 11.82 17.75 -6.45
C PHE A 47 12.04 16.53 -7.35
N LEU A 48 11.04 15.64 -7.43
CA LEU A 48 11.12 14.37 -8.17
C LEU A 48 11.29 14.54 -9.69
N GLN A 49 10.92 15.69 -10.26
CA GLN A 49 11.16 16.02 -11.67
C GLN A 49 12.64 15.96 -12.08
N HIS A 50 13.58 16.12 -11.13
CA HIS A 50 15.01 15.97 -11.38
C HIS A 50 15.39 14.53 -11.74
N ASP A 51 14.63 13.54 -11.26
CA ASP A 51 14.81 12.11 -11.52
C ASP A 51 13.88 11.61 -12.66
N ASP A 52 13.41 12.52 -13.51
CA ASP A 52 12.47 12.28 -14.61
C ASP A 52 11.07 11.76 -14.19
N ILE A 53 10.73 11.82 -12.89
CA ILE A 53 9.41 11.49 -12.36
C ILE A 53 8.46 12.67 -12.58
N LYS A 54 7.37 12.43 -13.29
CA LYS A 54 6.49 13.49 -13.82
C LYS A 54 5.06 13.44 -13.29
N ASN A 55 4.71 12.39 -12.56
CA ASN A 55 3.36 12.18 -12.04
C ASN A 55 3.44 11.67 -10.60
N ILE A 56 2.50 12.10 -9.78
CA ILE A 56 2.34 11.66 -8.39
C ILE A 56 0.85 11.67 -8.07
N ALA A 57 0.41 10.68 -7.30
CA ALA A 57 -0.97 10.57 -6.83
C ALA A 57 -0.95 10.28 -5.33
N ALA A 58 -2.00 10.73 -4.63
CA ALA A 58 -2.14 10.53 -3.21
C ALA A 58 -3.62 10.29 -2.86
N ILE A 59 -3.88 9.34 -1.97
CA ILE A 59 -5.21 9.07 -1.42
C ILE A 59 -5.08 9.02 0.10
N VAL A 60 -5.98 9.70 0.79
CA VAL A 60 -6.09 9.63 2.26
C VAL A 60 -7.46 9.10 2.63
N MET A 61 -7.49 8.06 3.45
CA MET A 61 -8.71 7.41 3.93
C MET A 61 -8.75 7.42 5.46
N ASP A 62 -9.92 7.68 6.02
CA ASP A 62 -10.21 7.50 7.44
C ASP A 62 -10.43 6.00 7.68
N VAL A 63 -9.51 5.39 8.44
CA VAL A 63 -9.60 3.96 8.78
C VAL A 63 -10.81 3.67 9.66
N GLU A 64 -11.13 4.53 10.62
CA GLU A 64 -12.20 4.26 11.57
C GLU A 64 -13.58 4.42 10.94
N LYS A 65 -13.77 5.54 10.23
CA LYS A 65 -15.03 5.90 9.57
C LYS A 65 -15.23 5.20 8.22
N ASN A 66 -14.17 4.62 7.66
CA ASN A 66 -14.15 4.04 6.32
C ASN A 66 -14.48 5.07 5.22
N GLU A 67 -13.97 6.29 5.36
CA GLU A 67 -14.29 7.43 4.49
C GLU A 67 -13.09 7.89 3.67
N LEU A 68 -13.31 8.33 2.43
CA LEU A 68 -12.30 9.03 1.64
C LEU A 68 -12.17 10.48 2.16
N LEU A 69 -10.96 10.88 2.58
CA LEU A 69 -10.70 12.21 3.11
C LEU A 69 -10.03 13.15 2.09
N SER A 70 -9.16 12.62 1.23
CA SER A 70 -8.46 13.37 0.19
C SER A 70 -8.15 12.48 -1.02
N TYR A 71 -8.23 13.06 -2.22
CA TYR A 71 -8.00 12.39 -3.49
C TYR A 71 -7.24 13.29 -4.45
N VAL A 72 -6.00 12.93 -4.73
CA VAL A 72 -5.13 13.58 -5.72
C VAL A 72 -4.76 12.54 -6.78
N GLY A 73 -5.39 12.65 -7.96
CA GLY A 73 -5.14 11.74 -9.08
C GLY A 73 -3.85 12.03 -9.85
N ASN A 74 -3.41 13.30 -9.87
CA ASN A 74 -2.16 13.76 -10.46
C ASN A 74 -1.87 15.21 -10.05
N THR A 75 -0.63 15.68 -10.22
CA THR A 75 -0.27 17.11 -10.07
C THR A 75 -0.49 17.90 -11.35
N ARG A 76 -0.77 19.20 -11.22
CA ARG A 76 -1.07 20.10 -12.35
C ARG A 76 0.01 21.14 -12.66
N ILE A 77 1.16 21.11 -11.98
CA ILE A 77 2.25 22.10 -12.14
C ILE A 77 2.74 22.29 -13.58
N ASN A 78 2.62 21.27 -14.44
CA ASN A 78 3.08 21.31 -15.83
C ASN A 78 1.95 21.04 -16.85
N GLN A 79 0.91 21.87 -16.86
CA GLN A 79 -0.27 21.74 -17.76
C GLN A 79 0.07 21.70 -19.27
N HIS A 80 1.29 22.08 -19.65
CA HIS A 80 1.75 22.09 -21.04
C HIS A 80 2.06 20.70 -21.63
N LYS A 81 2.00 19.62 -20.84
CA LYS A 81 2.13 18.24 -21.31
C LYS A 81 0.86 17.45 -20.97
N ASN A 82 0.17 16.94 -21.99
CA ASN A 82 -1.11 16.20 -21.89
C ASN A 82 -1.14 15.02 -20.87
N ARG A 83 0.01 14.59 -20.34
CA ARG A 83 0.13 13.47 -19.39
C ARG A 83 -0.43 13.79 -18.00
N ASN A 84 -0.50 15.06 -17.62
CA ASN A 84 -0.97 15.48 -16.30
C ASN A 84 -2.50 15.41 -16.15
N PHE A 85 -3.24 15.08 -17.21
CA PHE A 85 -4.68 14.84 -17.18
C PHE A 85 -5.04 13.36 -16.96
N VAL A 86 -4.04 12.47 -16.88
CA VAL A 86 -4.27 11.08 -16.52
C VAL A 86 -4.42 10.98 -15.01
N ASP A 87 -5.54 10.42 -14.55
CA ASP A 87 -5.71 10.02 -13.16
C ASP A 87 -4.83 8.80 -12.88
N VAL A 88 -3.66 9.04 -12.28
CA VAL A 88 -2.71 7.99 -11.94
C VAL A 88 -3.18 7.18 -10.73
N ALA A 89 -4.08 7.71 -9.90
CA ALA A 89 -4.64 6.97 -8.78
C ALA A 89 -5.54 5.81 -9.23
N GLN A 90 -6.15 5.91 -10.42
CA GLN A 90 -6.95 4.85 -11.07
C GLN A 90 -6.21 4.13 -12.20
N ALA A 91 -4.99 4.53 -12.54
CA ALA A 91 -4.24 3.91 -13.61
C ALA A 91 -3.66 2.57 -13.14
N PRO A 92 -3.93 1.44 -13.84
CA PRO A 92 -3.35 0.16 -13.47
C PRO A 92 -1.83 0.17 -13.59
N ARG A 93 -1.18 -0.38 -12.58
CA ARG A 93 0.28 -0.53 -12.49
C ARG A 93 0.60 -1.86 -11.82
N SER A 94 1.79 -2.38 -12.08
CA SER A 94 2.31 -3.49 -11.29
C SER A 94 2.28 -3.12 -9.81
N TYR A 95 1.70 -3.98 -8.97
CA TYR A 95 1.69 -3.77 -7.52
C TYR A 95 3.03 -4.09 -6.86
N GLY A 96 4.03 -4.54 -7.62
CA GLY A 96 5.35 -4.88 -7.09
C GLY A 96 5.29 -5.79 -5.87
N SER A 97 5.84 -5.32 -4.75
CA SER A 97 5.90 -6.10 -3.49
C SER A 97 4.70 -5.90 -2.56
N LEU A 98 3.67 -5.16 -2.97
CA LEU A 98 2.54 -4.76 -2.12
C LEU A 98 1.66 -5.96 -1.68
N LEU A 99 1.80 -7.14 -2.29
CA LEU A 99 1.13 -8.37 -1.84
C LEU A 99 1.92 -9.20 -0.82
N LYS A 100 3.21 -8.90 -0.58
CA LYS A 100 4.02 -9.65 0.40
C LYS A 100 3.46 -9.59 1.82
N PRO A 101 2.97 -8.44 2.32
CA PRO A 101 2.30 -8.38 3.63
C PRO A 101 1.08 -9.31 3.72
N PHE A 102 0.27 -9.38 2.66
CA PHE A 102 -0.86 -10.31 2.60
C PHE A 102 -0.43 -11.78 2.59
N LEU A 103 0.65 -12.12 1.88
CA LEU A 103 1.20 -13.48 1.90
C LEU A 103 1.68 -13.86 3.30
N TYR A 104 2.40 -12.96 3.98
CA TYR A 104 2.85 -13.18 5.34
C TYR A 104 1.69 -13.36 6.33
N GLY A 105 0.70 -12.46 6.27
CA GLY A 105 -0.52 -12.57 7.07
C GLY A 105 -1.24 -13.89 6.82
N TYR A 106 -1.42 -14.27 5.55
CA TYR A 106 -2.05 -15.53 5.15
C TYR A 106 -1.27 -16.75 5.63
N ALA A 107 0.05 -16.72 5.53
CA ALA A 107 0.92 -17.80 5.96
C ALA A 107 0.82 -18.05 7.47
N ILE A 108 0.83 -16.99 8.27
CA ILE A 108 0.64 -17.08 9.73
C ILE A 108 -0.77 -17.53 10.07
N ASP A 109 -1.78 -16.95 9.42
CA ASP A 109 -3.19 -17.23 9.70
C ASP A 109 -3.56 -18.69 9.45
N ARG A 110 -2.93 -19.30 8.45
CA ARG A 110 -3.08 -20.73 8.12
C ARG A 110 -2.10 -21.65 8.84
N GLY A 111 -1.20 -21.09 9.67
CA GLY A 111 -0.22 -21.87 10.43
C GLY A 111 0.91 -22.47 9.59
N PHE A 112 1.21 -21.91 8.42
CA PHE A 112 2.34 -22.34 7.59
C PHE A 112 3.68 -21.88 8.14
N ILE A 113 3.71 -20.73 8.81
CA ILE A 113 4.92 -20.17 9.42
C ILE A 113 4.64 -19.52 10.76
N LEU A 114 5.67 -19.38 11.58
CA LEU A 114 5.69 -18.49 12.75
C LEU A 114 6.42 -17.17 12.41
N PRO A 115 6.10 -16.04 13.08
CA PRO A 115 6.75 -14.74 12.82
C PRO A 115 8.29 -14.77 12.88
N GLY A 116 8.86 -15.51 13.84
CA GLY A 116 10.30 -15.64 14.03
C GLY A 116 10.93 -16.83 13.31
N GLU A 117 10.18 -17.58 12.50
CA GLU A 117 10.68 -18.73 11.76
C GLU A 117 11.71 -18.31 10.71
N LEU A 118 12.71 -19.16 10.49
CA LEU A 118 13.73 -18.90 9.48
C LEU A 118 13.23 -19.34 8.10
N LEU A 119 13.11 -18.37 7.20
CA LEU A 119 12.86 -18.57 5.77
C LEU A 119 14.19 -18.61 5.02
N TYR A 120 14.25 -19.47 4.01
CA TYR A 120 15.45 -19.62 3.18
C TYR A 120 15.55 -18.52 2.13
N ASP A 121 16.64 -17.76 2.15
CA ASP A 121 17.06 -16.81 1.13
C ASP A 121 18.32 -17.34 0.43
N ILE A 122 18.14 -18.37 -0.41
CA ILE A 122 19.21 -19.08 -1.12
C ILE A 122 18.90 -19.16 -2.63
N PRO A 123 19.91 -19.38 -3.49
CA PRO A 123 19.67 -19.66 -4.91
C PRO A 123 18.57 -20.70 -5.09
N THR A 124 17.52 -20.32 -5.81
CA THR A 124 16.29 -21.12 -5.93
C THR A 124 15.86 -21.12 -7.39
N ALA A 125 15.54 -22.30 -7.91
CA ALA A 125 14.88 -22.48 -9.20
C ALA A 125 13.63 -23.35 -8.98
N ILE A 126 12.49 -22.90 -9.51
CA ILE A 126 11.21 -23.63 -9.45
C ILE A 126 10.71 -23.77 -10.88
N GLY A 127 10.91 -24.95 -11.46
CA GLY A 127 10.80 -25.12 -12.92
C GLY A 127 11.76 -24.17 -13.63
N ASP A 128 11.24 -23.40 -14.58
CA ASP A 128 12.01 -22.39 -15.33
C ASP A 128 12.08 -21.02 -14.62
N PHE A 129 11.46 -20.88 -13.45
CA PHE A 129 11.41 -19.61 -12.73
C PHE A 129 12.53 -19.50 -11.70
N THR A 130 13.39 -18.50 -11.85
CA THR A 130 14.51 -18.21 -10.95
C THR A 130 14.34 -16.81 -10.34
N PRO A 131 13.70 -16.68 -9.16
CA PRO A 131 13.54 -15.39 -8.50
C PRO A 131 14.90 -14.82 -8.05
N LYS A 132 15.00 -13.49 -8.06
CA LYS A 132 16.16 -12.76 -7.54
C LYS A 132 15.72 -11.65 -6.60
N ASN A 133 16.49 -11.42 -5.54
CA ASN A 133 16.33 -10.22 -4.72
C ASN A 133 16.77 -8.98 -5.50
N PHE A 134 16.23 -7.82 -5.12
CA PHE A 134 16.55 -6.55 -5.80
C PHE A 134 18.05 -6.22 -5.79
N ASP A 135 18.75 -6.57 -4.70
CA ASP A 135 20.19 -6.38 -4.54
C ASP A 135 21.04 -7.54 -5.08
N GLU A 136 20.40 -8.54 -5.71
CA GLU A 136 21.01 -9.78 -6.21
C GLU A 136 21.81 -10.59 -5.18
N LYS A 137 21.59 -10.35 -3.87
CA LYS A 137 22.28 -11.05 -2.79
C LYS A 137 21.38 -12.07 -2.10
N PHE A 138 22.01 -13.10 -1.56
CA PHE A 138 21.38 -14.14 -0.74
C PHE A 138 21.86 -14.03 0.71
N ARG A 139 20.94 -14.14 1.66
CA ARG A 139 21.19 -14.03 3.10
C ARG A 139 21.24 -15.40 3.79
N GLY A 140 20.97 -16.49 3.08
CA GLY A 140 20.95 -17.84 3.63
C GLY A 140 19.65 -18.14 4.36
N ALA A 141 19.57 -17.77 5.64
CA ALA A 141 18.37 -17.92 6.46
C ALA A 141 18.02 -16.58 7.10
N VAL A 142 16.77 -16.14 6.94
CA VAL A 142 16.27 -14.85 7.41
C VAL A 142 14.98 -15.08 8.16
N ARG A 143 14.73 -14.34 9.24
CA ARG A 143 13.46 -14.46 9.95
C ARG A 143 12.28 -14.02 9.06
N ALA A 144 11.11 -14.62 9.26
CA ALA A 144 9.94 -14.31 8.45
C ALA A 144 9.49 -12.84 8.61
N ASP A 145 9.55 -12.31 9.84
CA ASP A 145 9.34 -10.88 10.11
C ASP A 145 10.33 -9.99 9.35
N GLU A 146 11.62 -10.29 9.40
CA GLU A 146 12.68 -9.55 8.69
C GLU A 146 12.56 -9.63 7.16
N THR A 147 11.99 -10.71 6.64
CA THR A 147 11.77 -10.90 5.20
C THR A 147 10.81 -9.85 4.64
N ILE A 148 9.80 -9.45 5.41
CA ILE A 148 8.85 -8.40 5.04
C ILE A 148 9.50 -7.02 5.16
N LEU A 149 10.26 -6.77 6.23
CA LEU A 149 11.00 -5.52 6.43
C LEU A 149 11.98 -5.24 5.27
N GLN A 150 12.68 -6.27 4.81
CA GLN A 150 13.65 -6.17 3.71
C GLN A 150 13.00 -6.38 2.32
N SER A 151 11.70 -6.67 2.28
CA SER A 151 10.95 -6.99 1.07
C SER A 151 11.66 -8.01 0.16
N LEU A 152 12.21 -9.10 0.72
CA LEU A 152 12.99 -10.06 -0.05
C LEU A 152 12.08 -10.86 -1.02
N ASN A 153 12.54 -11.03 -2.25
CA ASN A 153 11.77 -11.72 -3.31
C ASN A 153 11.88 -13.23 -3.18
N VAL A 154 13.08 -13.74 -2.94
CA VAL A 154 13.36 -15.18 -2.97
C VAL A 154 12.60 -15.93 -1.86
N PRO A 155 12.65 -15.50 -0.57
CA PRO A 155 11.85 -16.12 0.47
C PRO A 155 10.35 -16.01 0.21
N ALA A 156 9.86 -14.87 -0.30
CA ALA A 156 8.44 -14.67 -0.60
C ALA A 156 7.93 -15.65 -1.67
N VAL A 157 8.70 -15.86 -2.74
CA VAL A 157 8.36 -16.84 -3.79
C VAL A 157 8.38 -18.27 -3.25
N ARG A 158 9.39 -18.61 -2.44
CA ARG A 158 9.47 -19.94 -1.82
C ARG A 158 8.30 -20.19 -0.89
N LEU A 159 7.93 -19.20 -0.08
CA LEU A 159 6.80 -19.25 0.83
C LEU A 159 5.48 -19.44 0.06
N LEU A 160 5.26 -18.67 -1.01
CA LEU A 160 4.07 -18.84 -1.87
C LEU A 160 4.02 -20.25 -2.49
N ASN A 161 5.16 -20.76 -2.95
CA ASN A 161 5.25 -22.11 -3.50
C ASN A 161 4.94 -23.19 -2.46
N GLN A 162 5.40 -23.02 -1.21
CA GLN A 162 5.14 -23.93 -0.10
C GLN A 162 3.66 -23.92 0.33
N ILE A 163 3.05 -22.74 0.39
CA ILE A 163 1.65 -22.54 0.78
C ILE A 163 0.69 -23.05 -0.29
N GLY A 164 1.11 -23.00 -1.55
CA GLY A 164 0.28 -23.29 -2.71
C GLY A 164 -0.32 -22.01 -3.29
N LEU A 165 0.00 -21.77 -4.57
CA LEU A 165 -0.42 -20.57 -5.31
C LEU A 165 -1.95 -20.42 -5.35
N SER A 166 -2.69 -21.51 -5.60
CA SER A 166 -4.14 -21.46 -5.78
C SER A 166 -4.87 -20.97 -4.52
N GLY A 167 -4.44 -21.42 -3.33
CA GLY A 167 -5.07 -21.03 -2.07
C GLY A 167 -4.83 -19.55 -1.73
N PHE A 168 -3.63 -19.05 -2.02
CA PHE A 168 -3.32 -17.62 -1.86
C PHE A 168 -4.04 -16.76 -2.90
N TYR A 169 -4.09 -17.19 -4.16
CA TYR A 169 -4.83 -16.50 -5.21
C TYR A 169 -6.32 -16.38 -4.85
N GLU A 170 -6.97 -17.48 -4.44
CA GLU A 170 -8.38 -17.47 -4.02
C GLU A 170 -8.61 -16.50 -2.85
N PHE A 171 -7.69 -16.50 -1.88
CA PHE A 171 -7.73 -15.55 -0.76
C PHE A 171 -7.70 -14.09 -1.24
N ILE A 172 -6.76 -13.73 -2.10
CA ILE A 172 -6.66 -12.37 -2.64
C ILE A 172 -7.88 -12.03 -3.53
N SER A 173 -8.36 -12.96 -4.35
CA SER A 173 -9.55 -12.76 -5.17
C SER A 173 -10.80 -12.47 -4.35
N ARG A 174 -10.95 -13.08 -3.16
CA ARG A 174 -12.04 -12.77 -2.22
C ARG A 174 -11.95 -11.37 -1.62
N LEU A 175 -10.81 -10.68 -1.74
CA LEU A 175 -10.69 -9.26 -1.40
C LEU A 175 -11.24 -8.35 -2.52
N HIS A 176 -11.66 -8.92 -3.65
CA HIS A 176 -12.20 -8.23 -4.84
C HIS A 176 -11.27 -7.14 -5.44
N PRO A 177 -9.99 -7.44 -5.74
CA PRO A 177 -9.20 -6.59 -6.63
C PRO A 177 -9.76 -6.65 -8.06
N ALA A 178 -9.91 -5.51 -8.73
CA ALA A 178 -10.49 -5.42 -10.07
C ALA A 178 -9.54 -5.88 -11.19
N TYR A 179 -8.22 -5.87 -10.95
CA TYR A 179 -7.19 -6.16 -11.96
C TYR A 179 -6.47 -7.51 -11.75
N LEU A 180 -6.99 -8.35 -10.84
CA LEU A 180 -6.56 -9.74 -10.69
C LEU A 180 -7.58 -10.68 -11.34
N ASP A 181 -7.63 -10.65 -12.67
CA ASP A 181 -8.72 -11.20 -13.50
C ASP A 181 -8.28 -12.35 -14.45
N LYS A 182 -6.97 -12.65 -14.53
CA LYS A 182 -6.44 -13.62 -15.51
C LYS A 182 -6.26 -15.06 -14.99
N GLY A 183 -6.56 -15.33 -13.73
CA GLY A 183 -6.49 -16.67 -13.14
C GLY A 183 -5.10 -17.12 -12.68
N VAL A 184 -5.07 -18.20 -11.89
CA VAL A 184 -3.87 -18.74 -11.22
C VAL A 184 -2.73 -19.05 -12.19
N ASP A 185 -3.03 -19.76 -13.29
CA ASP A 185 -2.04 -20.23 -14.25
C ASP A 185 -1.35 -19.09 -15.01
N HIS A 186 -2.06 -17.96 -15.18
CA HIS A 186 -1.50 -16.79 -15.84
C HIS A 186 -0.44 -16.10 -14.99
N TYR A 187 -0.75 -15.85 -13.71
CA TYR A 187 0.17 -15.11 -12.84
C TYR A 187 1.32 -15.98 -12.31
N GLY A 188 1.05 -17.26 -12.05
CA GLY A 188 2.06 -18.16 -11.48
C GLY A 188 2.66 -17.62 -10.18
N LEU A 189 3.89 -18.05 -9.86
CA LEU A 189 4.62 -17.54 -8.69
C LEU A 189 5.05 -16.06 -8.84
N SER A 190 4.99 -15.50 -10.04
CA SER A 190 5.28 -14.07 -10.26
C SER A 190 4.22 -13.16 -9.62
N LEU A 191 3.07 -13.72 -9.23
CA LEU A 191 2.04 -13.03 -8.45
C LEU A 191 2.60 -12.34 -7.20
N ILE A 192 3.57 -12.92 -6.50
CA ILE A 192 4.10 -12.26 -5.29
C ILE A 192 5.14 -11.16 -5.59
N LEU A 193 5.57 -11.06 -6.84
CA LEU A 193 6.63 -10.14 -7.29
C LEU A 193 6.10 -8.99 -8.16
N GLY A 194 4.79 -8.81 -8.27
CA GLY A 194 4.21 -7.76 -9.11
C GLY A 194 3.84 -8.22 -10.51
N GLY A 195 3.64 -9.52 -10.74
CA GLY A 195 3.20 -10.06 -12.03
C GLY A 195 1.77 -9.69 -12.44
N GLY A 196 0.98 -9.12 -11.52
CA GLY A 196 -0.34 -8.56 -11.80
C GLY A 196 -0.40 -7.05 -11.57
N GLU A 197 -1.58 -6.49 -11.79
CA GLU A 197 -1.81 -5.05 -11.74
C GLU A 197 -2.78 -4.67 -10.63
N THR A 198 -2.72 -3.42 -10.19
CA THR A 198 -3.68 -2.79 -9.28
C THR A 198 -3.68 -1.27 -9.50
N THR A 199 -4.63 -0.59 -8.88
CA THR A 199 -4.65 0.88 -8.76
C THR A 199 -4.28 1.32 -7.34
N LEU A 200 -3.86 2.58 -7.19
CA LEU A 200 -3.63 3.17 -5.87
C LEU A 200 -4.90 3.13 -5.01
N TRP A 201 -6.06 3.38 -5.63
CA TRP A 201 -7.36 3.31 -4.97
C TRP A 201 -7.62 1.94 -4.32
N GLU A 202 -7.40 0.87 -5.07
CA GLU A 202 -7.59 -0.48 -4.57
C GLU A 202 -6.62 -0.85 -3.48
N MET A 203 -5.33 -0.58 -3.71
CA MET A 203 -4.32 -0.93 -2.72
C MET A 203 -4.54 -0.17 -1.41
N SER A 204 -4.89 1.11 -1.49
CA SER A 204 -5.28 1.91 -0.32
C SER A 204 -6.46 1.29 0.42
N ARG A 205 -7.50 0.82 -0.29
CA ARG A 205 -8.62 0.09 0.32
C ARG A 205 -8.16 -1.19 1.02
N LEU A 206 -7.29 -1.98 0.39
CA LEU A 206 -6.81 -3.24 0.96
C LEU A 206 -6.00 -3.00 2.25
N TYR A 207 -5.10 -2.03 2.25
CA TYR A 207 -4.29 -1.70 3.43
C TYR A 207 -5.10 -1.02 4.54
N LYS A 208 -6.07 -0.18 4.19
CA LYS A 208 -7.11 0.29 5.12
C LYS A 208 -7.85 -0.88 5.76
N GLY A 209 -8.10 -1.95 4.99
CA GLY A 209 -8.68 -3.18 5.52
C GLY A 209 -7.79 -3.91 6.52
N LEU A 210 -6.47 -4.00 6.29
CA LEU A 210 -5.55 -4.51 7.30
C LEU A 210 -5.66 -3.72 8.61
N ALA A 211 -5.67 -2.38 8.52
CA ALA A 211 -5.81 -1.51 9.68
C ALA A 211 -7.16 -1.70 10.40
N GLN A 212 -8.27 -1.79 9.67
CA GLN A 212 -9.60 -2.07 10.25
C GLN A 212 -9.69 -3.45 10.90
N ASN A 213 -9.05 -4.47 10.32
CA ASN A 213 -9.00 -5.82 10.87
C ASN A 213 -8.24 -5.83 12.19
N TYR A 214 -7.14 -5.08 12.28
CA TYR A 214 -6.37 -4.90 13.51
C TYR A 214 -7.18 -4.20 14.61
N LEU A 215 -7.98 -3.20 14.22
CA LEU A 215 -8.92 -2.51 15.11
C LEU A 215 -10.14 -3.36 15.51
N GLY A 216 -10.28 -4.59 15.00
CA GLY A 216 -11.41 -5.47 15.28
C GLY A 216 -12.72 -5.02 14.64
N GLN A 217 -12.67 -4.20 13.59
CA GLN A 217 -13.87 -3.82 12.86
C GLN A 217 -14.37 -4.98 11.99
N SER A 218 -15.69 -5.20 11.98
CA SER A 218 -16.32 -6.16 11.08
C SER A 218 -16.25 -5.70 9.61
N TYR A 219 -16.06 -6.65 8.70
CA TYR A 219 -15.96 -6.41 7.26
C TYR A 219 -14.89 -5.36 6.91
N PRO A 220 -13.63 -5.58 7.30
CA PRO A 220 -12.57 -4.58 7.16
C PRO A 220 -12.23 -4.22 5.71
N TYR A 221 -12.48 -5.12 4.76
CA TYR A 221 -12.19 -4.88 3.34
C TYR A 221 -13.38 -4.35 2.54
N ARG A 222 -14.46 -3.92 3.22
CA ARG A 222 -15.63 -3.32 2.58
C ARG A 222 -15.25 -2.10 1.70
N PRO A 223 -16.05 -1.79 0.66
CA PRO A 223 -15.87 -0.59 -0.15
C PRO A 223 -15.74 0.69 0.70
N VAL A 224 -14.89 1.61 0.26
CA VAL A 224 -14.64 2.89 0.95
C VAL A 224 -15.81 3.84 0.68
N GLN A 225 -16.28 4.53 1.70
CA GLN A 225 -17.32 5.53 1.60
C GLN A 225 -16.74 6.83 1.04
N TYR A 226 -17.20 7.29 -0.12
CA TYR A 226 -16.69 8.52 -0.75
C TYR A 226 -17.77 9.59 -0.99
N MET A 227 -19.05 9.28 -0.71
CA MET A 227 -20.17 10.23 -0.76
C MET A 227 -20.92 10.31 0.56
N VAL A 228 -21.42 11.48 0.96
CA VAL A 228 -22.17 11.64 2.22
C VAL A 228 -23.59 11.05 2.11
N ASP A 229 -24.23 11.27 0.96
CA ASP A 229 -25.67 10.98 0.79
C ASP A 229 -25.96 9.56 0.26
N ARG A 230 -24.93 8.74 0.04
CA ARG A 230 -25.05 7.39 -0.52
C ARG A 230 -24.19 6.46 0.30
N LYS A 231 -24.76 5.45 0.94
CA LYS A 231 -23.96 4.36 1.50
C LYS A 231 -23.53 3.45 0.37
N GLU A 232 -22.24 3.17 0.27
CA GLU A 232 -21.77 2.10 -0.61
C GLU A 232 -22.38 0.79 -0.12
N GLU A 233 -22.84 -0.05 -1.05
CA GLU A 233 -23.37 -1.36 -0.68
C GLU A 233 -22.28 -2.13 0.06
N THR A 234 -22.58 -2.53 1.30
CA THR A 234 -21.74 -3.44 2.04
C THR A 234 -21.84 -4.81 1.40
N GLU A 235 -21.05 -5.05 0.35
CA GLU A 235 -20.58 -6.39 0.10
C GLU A 235 -19.88 -6.85 1.37
N LYS A 236 -20.46 -7.88 2.00
CA LYS A 236 -19.88 -8.52 3.18
C LYS A 236 -18.66 -9.31 2.72
N VAL A 237 -17.56 -8.60 2.46
CA VAL A 237 -16.26 -9.22 2.24
C VAL A 237 -15.86 -9.86 3.56
N SER A 238 -16.13 -11.16 3.68
CA SER A 238 -15.92 -11.97 4.88
C SER A 238 -14.47 -12.46 5.01
N VAL A 239 -13.54 -11.69 4.49
CA VAL A 239 -12.11 -11.99 4.62
C VAL A 239 -11.62 -11.23 5.83
N GLU A 240 -11.18 -11.95 6.85
CA GLU A 240 -10.61 -11.40 8.07
C GLU A 240 -9.47 -12.33 8.49
N PHE A 241 -8.31 -11.77 8.82
CA PHE A 241 -7.24 -12.48 9.49
C PHE A 241 -7.61 -12.67 10.96
N SER A 242 -7.16 -13.78 11.54
CA SER A 242 -7.23 -14.00 12.98
C SER A 242 -6.47 -12.92 13.75
N ALA A 243 -6.87 -12.71 15.01
CA ALA A 243 -6.26 -11.70 15.89
C ALA A 243 -4.72 -11.87 16.00
N SER A 244 -4.23 -13.12 16.04
CA SER A 244 -2.80 -13.41 16.11
C SER A 244 -2.08 -13.03 14.81
N ALA A 245 -2.64 -13.40 13.66
CA ALA A 245 -2.05 -13.12 12.36
C ALA A 245 -2.02 -11.62 12.07
N ILE A 246 -3.13 -10.91 12.28
CA ILE A 246 -3.19 -9.47 12.01
C ILE A 246 -2.30 -8.67 12.97
N THR A 247 -2.22 -9.07 14.25
CA THR A 247 -1.33 -8.42 15.21
C THR A 247 0.12 -8.62 14.83
N SER A 248 0.50 -9.83 14.43
CA SER A 248 1.87 -10.12 13.97
C SER A 248 2.22 -9.33 12.71
N LEU A 249 1.30 -9.29 11.74
CA LEU A 249 1.47 -8.54 10.49
C LEU A 249 1.63 -7.03 10.74
N VAL A 250 0.72 -6.41 11.49
CA VAL A 250 0.78 -4.97 11.78
C VAL A 250 2.01 -4.62 12.62
N SER A 251 2.42 -5.49 13.56
CA SER A 251 3.64 -5.26 14.35
C SER A 251 4.88 -5.23 13.46
N VAL A 252 5.02 -6.18 12.53
CA VAL A 252 6.13 -6.19 11.58
C VAL A 252 6.07 -4.98 10.65
N MET A 253 4.88 -4.62 10.17
CA MET A 253 4.71 -3.45 9.31
C MET A 253 5.02 -2.12 10.02
N ALA A 254 4.66 -1.99 11.29
CA ALA A 254 5.00 -0.81 12.10
C ALA A 254 6.51 -0.73 12.36
N ASP A 255 7.19 -1.87 12.43
CA ASP A 255 8.65 -1.96 12.60
C ASP A 255 9.44 -1.67 11.31
N ILE A 256 8.81 -1.52 10.14
CA ILE A 256 9.47 -1.06 8.89
C ILE A 256 10.28 0.22 9.12
N HIS A 257 9.88 1.04 10.11
CA HIS A 257 10.56 2.28 10.50
C HIS A 257 11.10 2.30 11.93
N ARG A 258 11.14 1.17 12.64
CA ARG A 258 11.94 1.04 13.85
C ARG A 258 13.21 0.25 13.52
N PRO A 259 14.21 0.87 12.86
CA PRO A 259 15.55 0.35 13.00
C PRO A 259 15.80 0.34 14.50
N ARG A 260 16.01 -0.84 15.06
CA ARG A 260 16.52 -1.01 16.42
C ARG A 260 17.91 -0.38 16.44
N GLU A 261 17.95 0.94 16.53
CA GLU A 261 19.13 1.80 16.63
C GLU A 261 20.12 1.62 15.43
N ASP A 262 20.34 2.69 14.66
CA ASP A 262 21.55 2.84 13.83
C ASP A 262 21.81 1.90 12.62
N ARG A 263 21.02 2.00 11.54
CA ARG A 263 21.50 1.58 10.18
C ARG A 263 21.17 2.52 9.01
N PHE A 264 20.72 3.74 9.25
CA PHE A 264 20.49 4.75 8.21
C PHE A 264 21.57 5.85 8.13
N TRP A 265 22.84 5.53 8.45
CA TRP A 265 23.97 6.45 8.26
C TRP A 265 24.97 6.07 7.16
N PHE A 266 24.87 4.89 6.52
CA PHE A 266 25.88 4.44 5.55
C PHE A 266 25.72 4.97 4.10
N LYS A 267 25.02 6.11 3.88
CA LYS A 267 24.99 6.75 2.55
C LYS A 267 25.17 8.27 2.50
N PHE A 268 25.55 8.91 3.62
CA PHE A 268 25.97 10.31 3.64
C PHE A 268 27.27 10.52 4.44
N GLU A 269 28.29 9.68 4.19
CA GLU A 269 29.65 9.93 4.68
C GLU A 269 30.52 10.52 3.57
N ASN A 270 30.07 11.64 2.99
CA ASN A 270 30.98 12.54 2.28
C ASN A 270 30.68 14.03 2.46
N GLU A 271 29.85 14.44 3.43
CA GLU A 271 29.73 15.86 3.77
C GLU A 271 29.68 16.09 5.30
N LYS A 272 30.74 16.77 5.76
CA LYS A 272 31.07 17.36 7.06
C LYS A 272 29.98 17.38 8.17
N LYS A 273 30.39 16.81 9.32
CA LYS A 273 29.85 17.01 10.68
C LYS A 273 29.68 18.49 11.08
N LEU A 274 28.54 18.80 11.69
CA LEU A 274 28.40 19.77 12.79
C LEU A 274 27.40 19.25 13.84
N HIS A 275 27.64 19.63 15.10
CA HIS A 275 27.25 18.94 16.33
C HIS A 275 26.08 19.63 17.06
N GLY A 276 25.23 18.85 17.75
CA GLY A 276 24.72 19.17 19.09
C GLY A 276 23.20 19.40 19.28
N ARG A 277 22.50 18.49 20.00
CA ARG A 277 21.93 18.68 21.36
C ARG A 277 20.97 17.55 21.79
N GLN A 278 21.02 17.23 23.09
CA GLN A 278 20.09 16.46 23.95
C GLN A 278 18.67 17.13 23.98
N GLU A 279 17.52 16.58 24.41
CA GLU A 279 17.15 15.49 25.35
C GLU A 279 15.60 15.27 25.31
N GLN A 280 15.13 14.17 25.94
CA GLN A 280 13.83 13.93 26.64
C GLN A 280 12.51 13.56 25.91
N VAL A 281 12.19 12.25 26.03
CA VAL A 281 10.95 11.52 26.42
C VAL A 281 9.64 12.32 26.65
N THR A 282 8.56 11.92 25.97
CA THR A 282 7.27 11.35 26.48
C THR A 282 6.23 11.37 25.35
N ASP A 283 5.53 10.26 25.07
CA ASP A 283 4.07 10.17 25.28
C ASP A 283 3.51 8.82 24.77
N THR A 284 2.55 8.32 25.54
CA THR A 284 1.74 7.12 25.39
C THR A 284 0.61 7.33 24.39
N GLY A 285 0.70 6.72 23.23
CA GLY A 285 -0.39 6.65 22.26
C GLY A 285 -0.06 5.61 21.21
N THR A 286 -0.96 4.67 20.95
CA THR A 286 -0.78 3.47 20.11
C THR A 286 -0.12 3.82 18.76
N PRO A 287 1.20 3.60 18.57
CA PRO A 287 1.96 4.20 17.45
C PRO A 287 1.75 3.51 16.10
N GLY A 288 1.04 2.39 16.06
CA GLY A 288 1.06 1.46 14.92
C GLY A 288 0.29 1.88 13.67
N LEU A 289 -0.72 2.76 13.79
CA LEU A 289 -1.61 3.11 12.67
C LEU A 289 -1.05 4.21 11.77
N SER A 290 -0.37 5.20 12.33
CA SER A 290 0.25 6.29 11.55
C SER A 290 1.36 5.78 10.61
N ALA A 291 2.08 4.74 11.03
CA ALA A 291 3.21 4.18 10.28
C ALA A 291 2.80 3.34 9.05
N LEU A 292 1.54 2.88 8.98
CA LEU A 292 1.04 2.04 7.89
C LEU A 292 0.85 2.79 6.56
N MET A 293 0.70 4.12 6.59
CA MET A 293 0.29 4.91 5.41
C MET A 293 1.43 5.67 4.72
N GLU A 294 2.58 5.85 5.37
CA GLU A 294 3.67 6.69 4.83
C GLU A 294 4.63 5.97 3.86
N ASN A 295 4.68 4.63 3.84
CA ASN A 295 5.88 3.92 3.37
C ASN A 295 5.66 2.83 2.30
N MET A 296 4.69 3.04 1.41
CA MET A 296 4.41 2.09 0.33
C MET A 296 4.18 2.73 -1.05
N LEU A 297 4.64 3.96 -1.22
CA LEU A 297 4.71 4.64 -2.52
C LEU A 297 6.18 4.88 -2.89
#